data_AF-A0A3D2W7X3-F1
#
_entry.id   AF-A0A3D2W7X3-F1
#
_cell.length_a   1.000
_cell.length_b   1.000
_cell.length_c   1.000
_cell.angle_alpha   90.00
_cell.angle_beta   90.00
_cell.angle_gamma   90.00
#
_symmetry.space_group_name_H-M   'P 1'
#
loop_
_entity.id
_entity.type
_entity.pdbx_description
1 polymer ?
#
loop_
_entity_poly.entity_id
_entity_poly.type
_entity_poly.pdbx_seq_one_letter_code
_entity_poly.pdbx_strand_id
1 'polypeptide(L)'
;LNFIRWQVFGVDDGDLSKCHNTDNDNRYLARLASESGKPLPKIFACCGRQDGCYNAEKEDLQYFTTLPNPFDVVFFNSDGIHYFDFWDRWLEVFIQWLPIRPRKNEVFG
;
A
#
# COMPACT_ATOMS: atom_id res chain seq x y z
N LEU A 1 -4.60 -12.77 -4.46
CA LEU A 1 -5.19 -11.50 -4.97
C LEU A 1 -6.16 -11.63 -6.14
N ASN A 2 -5.94 -12.53 -7.11
CA ASN A 2 -6.79 -12.60 -8.32
C ASN A 2 -8.27 -12.86 -8.03
N PHE A 3 -8.58 -13.60 -6.95
CA PHE A 3 -9.95 -13.87 -6.49
C PHE A 3 -10.72 -12.60 -6.08
N ILE A 4 -10.10 -11.70 -5.31
CA ILE A 4 -10.75 -10.45 -4.88
C ILE A 4 -10.85 -9.44 -6.02
N ARG A 5 -9.81 -9.34 -6.87
CA ARG A 5 -9.86 -8.46 -8.05
C ARG A 5 -10.96 -8.87 -9.03
N TRP A 6 -11.22 -10.17 -9.20
CA TRP A 6 -12.35 -10.66 -9.99
C TRP A 6 -13.71 -10.23 -9.41
N GLN A 7 -13.92 -10.41 -8.08
CA GLN A 7 -15.18 -10.02 -7.44
C GLN A 7 -15.44 -8.51 -7.46
N VAL A 8 -14.38 -7.69 -7.43
CA VAL A 8 -14.49 -6.22 -7.34
C VAL A 8 -14.56 -5.56 -8.71
N PHE A 9 -13.78 -6.02 -9.69
CA PHE A 9 -13.66 -5.36 -10.99
C PHE A 9 -14.46 -6.03 -12.12
N GLY A 10 -15.10 -7.18 -11.85
CA GLY A 10 -16.02 -7.80 -12.80
C GLY A 10 -15.37 -8.14 -14.15
N VAL A 11 -14.07 -8.47 -14.17
CA VAL A 11 -13.44 -9.02 -15.38
C VAL A 11 -13.99 -10.43 -15.59
N ASP A 12 -14.94 -10.55 -16.52
CA ASP A 12 -15.77 -11.74 -16.76
C ASP A 12 -14.99 -13.07 -16.95
N ASP A 13 -13.68 -13.01 -17.16
CA ASP A 13 -12.77 -14.12 -17.43
C ASP A 13 -11.58 -14.25 -16.46
N GLY A 14 -11.47 -13.38 -15.45
CA GLY A 14 -10.30 -13.35 -14.56
C GLY A 14 -9.02 -12.84 -15.22
N ASP A 15 -9.11 -12.28 -16.43
CA ASP A 15 -7.99 -11.64 -17.13
C ASP A 15 -7.71 -10.24 -16.55
N LEU A 16 -6.76 -10.19 -15.62
CA LEU A 16 -6.33 -8.95 -14.98
C LEU A 16 -5.50 -8.03 -15.90
N SER A 17 -5.11 -8.48 -17.09
CA SER A 17 -4.38 -7.63 -18.03
C SER A 17 -5.20 -6.43 -18.49
N LYS A 18 -6.53 -6.56 -18.50
CA LYS A 18 -7.48 -5.47 -18.77
C LYS A 18 -7.44 -4.35 -17.74
N CYS A 19 -6.96 -4.63 -16.54
CA CYS A 19 -6.78 -3.61 -15.49
C CYS A 19 -5.47 -2.82 -15.68
N HIS A 20 -4.50 -3.33 -16.43
CA HIS A 20 -3.21 -2.64 -16.59
C HIS A 20 -3.36 -1.28 -17.24
N ASN A 21 -2.65 -0.29 -16.70
CA ASN A 21 -2.72 1.10 -17.17
C ASN A 21 -4.11 1.75 -17.07
N THR A 22 -4.95 1.25 -16.17
CA THR A 22 -6.25 1.85 -15.85
C THR A 22 -6.25 2.42 -14.43
N ASP A 23 -7.35 3.07 -14.05
CA ASP A 23 -7.59 3.49 -12.66
C ASP A 23 -7.73 2.34 -11.66
N ASN A 24 -7.77 1.09 -12.13
CA ASN A 24 -7.78 -0.12 -11.28
C ASN A 24 -6.37 -0.74 -11.08
N ASP A 25 -5.32 -0.10 -11.59
CA ASP A 25 -3.93 -0.54 -11.45
C ASP A 25 -3.12 0.42 -10.57
N ASN A 26 -2.83 -0.04 -9.35
CA ASN A 26 -2.06 0.72 -8.38
C ASN A 26 -0.65 1.07 -8.87
N ARG A 27 0.01 0.20 -9.66
CA ARG A 27 1.35 0.49 -10.20
C ARG A 27 1.29 1.60 -11.24
N TYR A 28 0.27 1.57 -12.09
CA TYR A 28 0.02 2.66 -13.04
C TYR A 28 -0.26 3.99 -12.34
N LEU A 29 -1.17 4.01 -11.35
CA LEU A 29 -1.50 5.21 -10.60
C LEU A 29 -0.29 5.76 -9.81
N ALA A 30 0.49 4.89 -9.19
CA ALA A 30 1.72 5.27 -8.49
C ALA A 30 2.74 5.91 -9.46
N ARG A 31 2.92 5.32 -10.65
CA ARG A 31 3.79 5.87 -11.69
C ARG A 31 3.32 7.27 -12.12
N LEU A 32 2.05 7.45 -12.45
CA LEU A 32 1.49 8.75 -12.83
C LEU A 32 1.67 9.80 -11.71
N ALA A 33 1.42 9.41 -10.45
CA ALA A 33 1.60 10.30 -9.31
C ALA A 33 3.07 10.72 -9.17
N SER A 34 4.01 9.77 -9.26
CA SER A 34 5.45 10.05 -9.26
C SER A 34 5.84 11.02 -10.39
N GLU A 35 5.43 10.71 -11.62
CA GLU A 35 5.74 11.52 -12.82
C GLU A 35 5.13 12.93 -12.76
N SER A 36 4.04 13.13 -12.00
CA SER A 36 3.40 14.44 -11.86
C SER A 36 4.29 15.49 -11.17
N GLY A 37 5.33 15.07 -10.44
CA GLY A 37 6.23 15.95 -9.68
C GLY A 37 5.57 16.65 -8.47
N LYS A 38 4.31 16.31 -8.17
CA LYS A 38 3.61 16.85 -7.00
C LYS A 38 4.08 16.17 -5.71
N PRO A 39 3.88 16.79 -4.53
CA PRO A 39 4.11 16.13 -3.25
C PRO A 39 3.33 14.82 -3.17
N LEU A 40 4.04 13.73 -2.85
CA LEU A 40 3.45 12.42 -2.65
C LEU A 40 3.09 12.20 -1.18
N PRO A 41 2.01 11.46 -0.88
CA PRO A 41 1.72 11.02 0.48
C PRO A 41 2.78 10.02 0.93
N LYS A 42 2.98 9.94 2.25
CA LYS A 42 3.70 8.82 2.86
C LYS A 42 2.82 7.58 2.85
N ILE A 43 3.42 6.42 2.66
CA ILE A 43 2.72 5.13 2.66
C ILE A 43 3.10 4.37 3.92
N PHE A 44 2.09 4.02 4.72
CA PHE A 44 2.20 3.03 5.77
C PHE A 44 1.55 1.73 5.27
N ALA A 45 2.25 0.61 5.42
CA ALA A 45 1.74 -0.70 5.06
C ALA A 45 2.16 -1.74 6.10
N CYS A 46 1.29 -2.72 6.34
CA CYS A 46 1.58 -3.85 7.22
C CYS A 46 0.94 -5.13 6.68
N CYS A 47 1.71 -6.21 6.63
CA CYS A 47 1.19 -7.49 6.14
C CYS A 47 1.72 -8.68 6.94
N GLY A 48 0.84 -9.65 7.18
CA GLY A 48 1.18 -10.89 7.85
C GLY A 48 1.98 -11.79 6.93
N ARG A 49 3.05 -12.42 7.42
CA ARG A 49 3.92 -13.29 6.60
C ARG A 49 3.21 -14.53 6.05
N GLN A 50 2.08 -14.92 6.65
CA GLN A 50 1.24 -16.05 6.23
C GLN A 50 0.00 -15.59 5.45
N ASP A 51 -0.16 -14.28 5.20
CA ASP A 51 -1.20 -13.75 4.31
C ASP A 51 -0.85 -14.07 2.85
N GLY A 52 -1.86 -14.50 2.06
CA GLY A 52 -1.69 -14.79 0.64
C GLY A 52 -1.33 -13.55 -0.20
N CYS A 53 -1.42 -12.35 0.36
CA CYS A 53 -1.09 -11.08 -0.28
C CYS A 53 0.35 -10.61 -0.01
N TYR A 54 1.07 -11.22 0.94
CA TYR A 54 2.34 -10.71 1.47
C TYR A 54 3.39 -10.39 0.40
N ASN A 55 3.64 -11.34 -0.51
CA ASN A 55 4.65 -11.14 -1.56
C ASN A 55 4.23 -10.06 -2.56
N ALA A 56 2.96 -10.06 -2.99
CA ALA A 56 2.45 -9.09 -3.95
C ALA A 56 2.50 -7.66 -3.38
N GLU A 57 2.11 -7.49 -2.11
CA GLU A 57 2.19 -6.19 -1.43
C GLU A 57 3.64 -5.73 -1.29
N LYS A 58 4.55 -6.62 -0.87
CA LYS A 58 5.98 -6.31 -0.77
C LYS A 58 6.57 -5.87 -2.11
N GLU A 59 6.22 -6.57 -3.20
CA GLU A 59 6.67 -6.23 -4.56
C GLU A 59 6.12 -4.88 -5.04
N ASP A 60 4.83 -4.60 -4.80
CA ASP A 60 4.21 -3.32 -5.17
C ASP A 60 4.86 -2.15 -4.41
N LEU A 61 5.08 -2.31 -3.11
CA LEU A 61 5.72 -1.31 -2.28
C LEU A 61 7.19 -1.09 -2.68
N GLN A 62 7.93 -2.15 -2.98
CA GLN A 62 9.28 -2.03 -3.53
C GLN A 62 9.27 -1.26 -4.84
N TYR A 63 8.36 -1.56 -5.76
CA TYR A 63 8.22 -0.83 -7.01
C TYR A 63 8.00 0.67 -6.77
N PHE A 64 7.14 1.06 -5.82
CA PHE A 64 6.88 2.49 -5.52
C PHE A 64 8.14 3.26 -5.06
N THR A 65 9.08 2.59 -4.40
CA THR A 65 10.36 3.19 -3.97
C THR A 65 11.39 3.31 -5.11
N THR A 66 11.15 2.67 -6.25
CA THR A 66 12.05 2.72 -7.43
C THR A 66 11.66 3.78 -8.45
N LEU A 67 10.53 4.45 -8.24
CA LEU A 67 10.01 5.46 -9.16
C LEU A 67 10.87 6.76 -9.15
N PRO A 68 10.85 7.56 -10.22
CA PRO A 68 11.67 8.78 -10.33
C PRO A 68 11.46 9.78 -9.19
N ASN A 69 10.21 9.93 -8.73
CA ASN A 69 9.85 10.61 -7.49
C ASN A 69 9.31 9.53 -6.54
N PRO A 70 10.17 8.90 -5.72
CA PRO A 70 9.79 7.71 -4.98
C PRO A 70 8.87 8.05 -3.81
N PHE A 71 7.96 7.13 -3.49
CA PHE A 71 7.13 7.25 -2.29
C PHE A 71 7.97 7.00 -1.02
N ASP A 72 7.69 7.76 0.04
CA ASP A 72 8.18 7.46 1.40
C ASP A 72 7.34 6.31 1.97
N VAL A 73 7.87 5.09 1.84
CA VAL A 73 7.18 3.85 2.23
C VAL A 73 7.77 3.31 3.54
N VAL A 74 6.89 3.03 4.50
CA VAL A 74 7.20 2.20 5.66
C VAL A 74 6.37 0.93 5.57
N PHE A 75 7.05 -0.22 5.46
CA PHE A 75 6.42 -1.54 5.41
C PHE A 75 6.80 -2.37 6.64
N PHE A 76 5.80 -2.74 7.42
CA PHE A 76 5.98 -3.63 8.55
C PHE A 76 5.46 -5.04 8.25
N ASN A 77 6.05 -6.05 8.89
CA ASN A 77 5.54 -7.41 8.84
C ASN A 77 5.70 -8.13 10.17
N SER A 78 4.79 -9.06 10.43
CA SER A 78 4.83 -9.97 11.56
C SER A 78 4.22 -11.31 11.16
N ASP A 79 4.24 -12.29 12.06
CA ASP A 79 3.37 -13.45 11.87
C ASP A 79 1.90 -13.00 11.95
N GLY A 80 1.08 -13.60 11.10
CA GLY A 80 -0.32 -13.26 10.91
C GLY A 80 -0.84 -13.71 9.54
N ILE A 81 -2.15 -13.93 9.51
CA ILE A 81 -2.93 -14.20 8.30
C ILE A 81 -3.93 -13.06 8.06
N HIS A 82 -4.76 -13.18 7.04
CA HIS A 82 -5.82 -12.24 6.68
C HIS A 82 -6.98 -12.25 7.70
N TYR A 83 -6.75 -11.78 8.93
CA TYR A 83 -7.72 -11.86 10.02
C TYR A 83 -7.66 -10.66 10.96
N PHE A 84 -8.77 -10.39 11.66
CA PHE A 84 -8.94 -9.21 12.50
C PHE A 84 -7.90 -9.06 13.60
N ASP A 85 -7.47 -10.15 14.24
CA ASP A 85 -6.42 -10.11 15.27
C ASP A 85 -5.10 -9.48 14.78
N PHE A 86 -4.77 -9.65 13.49
CA PHE A 86 -3.61 -8.99 12.89
C PHE A 86 -3.87 -7.49 12.72
N TRP A 87 -5.02 -7.12 12.14
CA TRP A 87 -5.35 -5.72 11.87
C TRP A 87 -5.56 -4.90 13.15
N ASP A 88 -6.15 -5.48 14.19
CA ASP A 88 -6.40 -4.81 15.47
C ASP A 88 -5.09 -4.33 16.10
N ARG A 89 -4.07 -5.20 16.14
CA ARG A 89 -2.72 -4.86 16.60
C ARG A 89 -2.08 -3.75 15.77
N TRP A 90 -2.17 -3.84 14.44
CA TRP A 90 -1.50 -2.88 13.56
C TRP A 90 -2.23 -1.54 13.47
N LEU A 91 -3.53 -1.49 13.76
CA LEU A 91 -4.30 -0.26 13.82
C LEU A 91 -3.77 0.68 14.92
N GLU A 92 -3.40 0.15 16.09
CA GLU A 92 -2.80 0.95 17.16
C GLU A 92 -1.48 1.61 16.70
N VAL A 93 -0.63 0.85 16.00
CA VAL A 93 0.64 1.34 15.45
C VAL A 93 0.39 2.40 14.38
N PHE A 94 -0.56 2.18 13.49
CA PHE A 94 -0.94 3.13 12.46
C PHE A 94 -1.43 4.46 13.05
N ILE A 95 -2.27 4.42 14.07
CA ILE A 95 -2.77 5.62 14.76
C ILE A 95 -1.61 6.43 15.38
N GLN A 96 -0.59 5.76 15.92
CA GLN A 96 0.61 6.43 16.46
C GLN A 96 1.50 7.03 15.35
N TRP A 97 1.52 6.41 14.17
CA TRP A 97 2.30 6.87 13.03
C TRP A 97 1.69 8.12 12.36
N LEU A 98 0.36 8.26 12.40
CA LEU A 98 -0.34 9.39 11.80
C LEU A 98 0.12 10.74 12.39
N PRO A 99 0.32 11.78 11.56
CA PRO A 99 0.69 13.12 12.01
C PRO A 99 -0.51 13.90 12.57
N ILE A 100 -1.35 13.26 13.39
CA ILE A 100 -2.60 13.82 13.94
C ILE A 100 -2.43 14.41 15.35
N ARG A 101 -1.22 14.32 15.93
CA ARG A 101 -0.86 14.93 17.21
C ARG A 101 0.46 15.68 17.06
N PRO A 102 0.64 16.83 17.72
CA PRO A 102 1.94 17.51 17.75
C PRO A 102 2.98 16.56 18.34
N ARG A 103 4.00 16.20 17.57
CA ARG A 103 5.16 15.50 18.13
C ARG A 103 5.85 16.48 19.08
N LYS A 104 6.19 16.06 20.31
CA LYS A 104 6.76 16.92 21.38
C LYS A 104 7.99 17.75 20.95
N ASN A 105 8.63 17.42 19.83
CA ASN A 105 9.84 18.06 19.32
C ASN A 105 9.73 18.60 17.89
N GLU A 106 8.52 18.77 17.33
CA GLU A 106 8.36 19.46 16.04
C GLU A 106 8.07 20.94 16.26
N VAL A 107 9.14 21.72 16.32
CA VAL A 107 9.07 23.15 16.02
C VAL A 107 8.91 23.23 14.50
N PHE A 108 7.76 23.67 14.02
CA PHE A 108 7.61 24.08 12.63
C PHE A 108 8.52 25.29 12.42
N GLY A 109 9.67 25.06 11.80
CA GLY A 109 10.56 26.10 11.29
C GLY A 109 10.08 26.63 9.94
#